data_AF-A0A8X6KVQ4-F1
#
_entry.id   AF-A0A8X6KVQ4-F1
#
_cell.length_a   1.000
_cell.length_b   1.000
_cell.length_c   1.000
_cell.angle_alpha   90.00
_cell.angle_beta   90.00
_cell.angle_gamma   90.00
#
_symmetry.space_group_name_H-M   'P 1'
#
loop_
_entity.id
_entity.type
_entity.pdbx_description
1 polymer ?
#
loop_
_entity_poly.entity_id
_entity_poly.type
_entity_poly.pdbx_seq_one_letter_code
_entity_poly.pdbx_strand_id
1 'polypeptide(L)'
;MWKDVKIVYGKPRYSQTQGSVERDNQDIYNMLTAWMNDNNTNKWSEGLPFVQFAKNTTYHEGIRQSPYEAMFGIKAKRGVFFAYRTNRKYRN
;
A
#
# COMPACT_ATOMS: atom_id res chain seq x y z
N MET A 1 24.42 7.97 -7.28
CA MET A 1 23.95 6.59 -7.04
C MET A 1 24.35 6.21 -5.62
N TRP A 2 23.44 5.64 -4.83
CA TRP A 2 23.63 5.44 -3.38
C TRP A 2 24.74 4.41 -3.14
N LYS A 3 25.91 4.86 -2.66
CA LYS A 3 27.15 4.05 -2.60
C LYS A 3 27.05 2.83 -1.68
N ASP A 4 26.13 2.87 -0.71
CA ASP A 4 25.95 1.83 0.31
C ASP A 4 24.80 0.86 0.02
N VAL A 5 24.13 0.97 -1.15
CA VAL A 5 23.02 0.09 -1.50
C VAL A 5 23.55 -1.19 -2.15
N LYS A 6 23.41 -2.31 -1.43
CA LYS A 6 23.69 -3.65 -1.96
C LYS A 6 22.45 -4.22 -2.65
N ILE A 7 22.51 -4.35 -3.97
CA ILE A 7 21.47 -5.05 -4.75
C ILE A 7 21.69 -6.56 -4.60
N VAL A 8 20.68 -7.27 -4.10
CA VAL A 8 20.69 -8.73 -3.99
C VAL A 8 19.72 -9.30 -5.02
N TYR A 9 20.22 -10.13 -5.94
CA TYR A 9 19.41 -10.75 -6.98
C TYR A 9 18.79 -12.05 -6.47
N GLY A 10 17.47 -12.19 -6.57
CA GLY A 10 16.76 -13.45 -6.32
C GLY A 10 16.93 -14.43 -7.49
N LYS A 11 16.85 -15.73 -7.21
CA LYS A 11 16.81 -16.75 -8.28
C LYS A 11 15.54 -16.55 -9.13
N PRO A 12 15.63 -16.66 -10.48
CA PRO A 12 14.45 -16.59 -11.33
C PRO A 12 13.39 -17.60 -10.91
N ARG A 13 12.17 -17.12 -10.61
CA ARG A 13 10.95 -17.92 -10.35
C ARG A 13 10.96 -18.82 -9.10
N TYR A 14 11.95 -18.70 -8.21
CA TYR A 14 12.10 -19.61 -7.06
C TYR A 14 12.71 -18.93 -5.83
N SER A 15 12.18 -17.78 -5.42
CA SER A 15 12.48 -17.23 -4.10
C SER A 15 11.21 -17.02 -3.29
N GLN A 16 11.19 -17.48 -2.03
CA GLN A 16 10.08 -17.31 -1.09
C GLN A 16 9.68 -15.83 -0.94
N THR A 17 10.64 -14.92 -1.10
CA THR A 17 10.45 -13.46 -1.16
C THR A 17 9.61 -13.00 -2.35
N GLN A 18 9.72 -13.64 -3.52
CA GLN A 18 8.90 -13.29 -4.68
C GLN A 18 7.43 -13.66 -4.47
N GLY A 19 7.14 -14.81 -3.86
CA GLY A 19 5.75 -15.21 -3.59
C GLY A 19 5.01 -14.33 -2.58
N SER A 20 5.73 -13.62 -1.69
CA SER A 20 5.10 -12.61 -0.83
C SER A 20 4.79 -11.34 -1.63
N VAL A 21 5.75 -10.86 -2.41
CA VAL A 21 5.59 -9.66 -3.24
C VAL A 21 4.49 -9.85 -4.28
N GLU A 22 4.39 -11.02 -4.91
CA GLU A 22 3.35 -11.34 -5.88
C GLU A 22 1.95 -11.29 -5.25
N ARG A 23 1.78 -11.84 -4.03
CA ARG A 23 0.51 -11.75 -3.29
C ARG A 23 0.17 -10.32 -2.90
N ASP A 24 1.13 -9.57 -2.39
CA ASP A 24 0.91 -8.16 -2.03
C ASP A 24 0.57 -7.30 -3.26
N ASN A 25 1.18 -7.57 -4.40
CA ASN A 25 0.84 -6.90 -5.66
C ASN A 25 -0.60 -7.24 -6.11
N GLN A 26 -1.02 -8.49 -5.98
CA GLN A 26 -2.39 -8.89 -6.28
C GLN A 26 -3.40 -8.21 -5.36
N ASP A 27 -3.10 -8.08 -4.06
CA ASP A 27 -3.94 -7.34 -3.12
C ASP A 27 -4.07 -5.87 -3.53
N ILE A 28 -2.96 -5.22 -3.86
CA ILE A 28 -2.96 -3.81 -4.31
C ILE A 28 -3.81 -3.65 -5.58
N TYR A 29 -3.69 -4.57 -6.53
CA TYR A 29 -4.52 -4.57 -7.74
C TYR A 29 -6.02 -4.69 -7.42
N ASN A 30 -6.39 -5.62 -6.54
CA ASN A 30 -7.78 -5.82 -6.13
C ASN A 30 -8.33 -4.59 -5.40
N MET A 31 -7.55 -4.00 -4.50
CA MET A 31 -7.93 -2.78 -3.76
C MET A 31 -8.11 -1.57 -4.69
N LEU A 32 -7.22 -1.39 -5.68
CA LEU A 32 -7.36 -0.35 -6.68
C LEU A 32 -8.59 -0.56 -7.55
N THR A 33 -8.87 -1.81 -7.95
CA THR A 33 -10.05 -2.16 -8.73
C THR A 33 -11.33 -1.82 -7.97
N ALA A 34 -11.41 -2.21 -6.70
CA ALA A 34 -12.55 -1.85 -5.84
C ALA A 34 -12.71 -0.33 -5.70
N TRP A 35 -11.62 0.39 -5.42
CA TRP A 35 -11.65 1.85 -5.29
C TRP A 35 -12.11 2.54 -6.58
N MET A 36 -11.65 2.08 -7.74
CA MET A 36 -12.07 2.60 -9.05
C MET A 36 -13.56 2.38 -9.31
N ASN A 37 -14.07 1.20 -8.96
CA ASN A 37 -15.50 0.88 -9.07
C ASN A 37 -16.35 1.80 -8.16
N ASP A 38 -15.93 1.98 -6.91
CA ASP A 38 -16.64 2.82 -5.94
C ASP A 38 -16.67 4.30 -6.33
N ASN A 39 -15.63 4.77 -7.04
CA ASN A 39 -15.50 6.16 -7.47
C ASN A 39 -15.90 6.40 -8.94
N ASN A 40 -16.39 5.36 -9.63
CA ASN A 40 -16.76 5.39 -11.06
C ASN A 40 -15.69 6.07 -11.95
N THR A 41 -14.43 5.67 -11.79
CA THR A 41 -13.28 6.27 -12.47
C THR A 41 -12.24 5.23 -12.83
N ASN A 42 -11.57 5.40 -13.97
CA ASN A 42 -10.43 4.56 -14.37
C ASN A 42 -9.07 5.18 -13.97
N LYS A 43 -9.09 6.28 -13.20
CA LYS A 43 -7.89 6.99 -12.76
C LYS A 43 -7.27 6.34 -11.52
N TRP A 44 -6.72 5.14 -11.70
CA TRP A 44 -6.09 4.35 -10.63
C TRP A 44 -5.04 5.13 -9.81
N SER A 45 -4.34 6.08 -10.45
CA SER A 45 -3.31 6.89 -9.79
C SER A 45 -3.85 7.81 -8.70
N GLU A 46 -5.13 8.24 -8.81
CA GLU A 46 -5.81 9.02 -7.77
C GLU A 46 -6.15 8.15 -6.55
N GLY A 47 -6.35 6.85 -6.76
CA GLY A 47 -6.64 5.86 -5.71
C GLY A 47 -5.41 5.36 -4.95
N LEU A 48 -4.20 5.48 -5.51
CA LEU A 48 -2.96 4.99 -4.90
C LEU A 48 -2.75 5.45 -3.46
N PRO A 49 -2.91 6.74 -3.09
CA PRO A 49 -2.68 7.18 -1.71
C PRO A 49 -3.65 6.52 -0.72
N PHE A 50 -4.88 6.25 -1.14
CA PHE A 50 -5.91 5.61 -0.32
C PHE A 50 -5.61 4.13 -0.12
N VAL A 51 -5.32 3.42 -1.21
CA VAL A 51 -4.98 1.99 -1.17
C VAL A 51 -3.71 1.76 -0.36
N GLN A 52 -2.68 2.58 -0.58
CA GLN A 52 -1.42 2.51 0.18
C GLN A 52 -1.66 2.70 1.68
N PHE A 53 -2.45 3.72 2.04
CA PHE A 53 -2.77 3.98 3.44
C PHE A 53 -3.58 2.83 4.05
N ALA A 54 -4.60 2.33 3.35
CA ALA A 54 -5.41 1.21 3.81
C ALA A 54 -4.55 -0.05 4.03
N LYS A 55 -3.75 -0.47 3.04
CA LYS A 55 -2.88 -1.65 3.13
C LYS A 55 -1.85 -1.51 4.26
N ASN A 56 -1.23 -0.35 4.42
CA ASN A 56 -0.21 -0.13 5.46
C ASN A 56 -0.78 -0.04 6.88
N THR A 57 -2.07 0.30 7.04
CA THR A 57 -2.69 0.48 8.36
C THR A 57 -3.60 -0.68 8.76
N THR A 58 -3.80 -1.64 7.86
CA THR A 58 -4.55 -2.87 8.13
C THR A 58 -3.68 -3.83 8.94
N TYR A 59 -4.30 -4.52 9.90
CA TYR A 59 -3.63 -5.51 10.72
C TYR A 59 -3.17 -6.69 9.84
N HIS A 60 -1.91 -7.07 9.98
CA HIS A 60 -1.33 -8.16 9.21
C HIS A 60 -0.99 -9.33 10.15
N GLU A 61 -1.71 -10.44 10.00
CA GLU A 61 -1.64 -11.62 10.88
C GLU A 61 -0.21 -12.14 11.08
N GLY A 62 0.60 -12.19 10.01
CA GLY A 62 1.96 -12.73 10.07
C GLY A 62 2.92 -11.93 10.96
N ILE A 63 2.68 -10.63 11.13
CA ILE A 63 3.52 -9.75 11.99
C ILE A 63 2.79 -9.31 13.25
N ARG A 64 1.52 -9.72 13.43
CA ARG A 64 0.64 -9.39 14.56
C ARG A 64 0.49 -7.89 14.86
N GLN A 65 0.63 -7.06 13.82
CA GLN A 65 0.42 -5.61 13.86
C GLN A 65 0.23 -5.09 12.42
N SER A 66 -0.04 -3.81 12.24
CA SER A 66 -0.02 -3.20 10.91
C SER A 66 1.41 -2.95 10.42
N PRO A 67 1.69 -3.00 9.10
CA PRO A 67 2.99 -2.60 8.55
C PRO A 67 3.44 -1.20 8.98
N TYR A 68 2.50 -0.26 9.14
CA TYR A 68 2.78 1.07 9.65
C TYR A 68 3.27 1.05 11.11
N GLU A 69 2.60 0.31 11.99
CA GLU A 69 3.04 0.14 13.37
C GLU A 69 4.41 -0.55 13.44
N ALA A 70 4.64 -1.56 12.62
CA ALA A 70 5.94 -2.23 12.55
C ALA A 70 7.09 -1.29 12.13
N MET A 71 6.81 -0.36 11.21
CA MET A 71 7.80 0.58 10.68
C MET A 71 8.06 1.76 11.63
N PHE A 72 7.01 2.31 12.25
CA PHE A 72 7.09 3.58 12.99
C PHE A 72 6.93 3.42 14.52
N GLY A 73 6.56 2.24 15.00
CA GLY A 73 6.33 1.97 16.43
C GLY A 73 5.07 2.65 17.01
N ILE A 74 4.25 3.28 16.18
CA ILE A 74 3.04 4.00 16.60
C ILE A 74 1.84 3.61 15.74
N LYS A 75 0.63 3.68 16.33
CA LYS A 75 -0.62 3.45 15.58
C LYS A 75 -0.88 4.57 14.59
N ALA A 76 -1.30 4.23 13.38
CA ALA A 76 -1.70 5.22 12.39
C ALA A 76 -2.94 6.00 12.87
N LYS A 77 -2.86 7.33 12.81
CA LYS A 77 -3.99 8.21 13.17
C LYS A 77 -5.02 8.21 12.04
N ARG A 78 -6.13 7.50 12.23
CA ARG A 78 -7.29 7.53 11.33
C ARG A 78 -8.22 8.67 11.73
N GLY A 79 -7.88 9.89 11.32
CA GLY A 79 -8.63 11.10 11.62
C GLY A 79 -9.31 11.70 10.40
N VAL A 80 -10.47 12.33 10.63
CA VAL A 80 -11.31 13.07 9.68
C VAL A 80 -10.51 14.05 8.80
N PHE A 81 -9.40 14.60 9.32
CA PHE A 81 -8.50 15.51 8.60
C PHE A 81 -7.83 14.89 7.34
N PHE A 82 -7.57 13.57 7.32
CA PHE A 82 -7.00 12.90 6.13
C PHE A 82 -8.06 12.64 5.05
N ALA A 83 -9.29 12.30 5.45
CA ALA A 83 -10.41 12.10 4.51
C ALA A 83 -10.81 13.39 3.78
N TYR A 84 -10.68 14.56 4.42
CA TYR A 84 -10.94 15.85 3.77
C TYR A 84 -9.80 16.32 2.87
N ARG A 85 -8.54 15.97 3.16
CA ARG A 85 -7.39 16.40 2.36
C ARG A 85 -7.27 15.64 1.04
N THR A 86 -7.69 14.37 1.01
CA THR A 86 -7.73 13.60 -0.23
C THR A 86 -8.87 14.07 -1.14
N ASN A 87 -10.07 14.31 -0.62
CA ASN A 87 -11.21 14.79 -1.41
C ASN A 87 -11.05 16.21 -2.00
N ARG A 88 -10.27 17.09 -1.36
CA ARG A 88 -10.10 18.47 -1.85
C ARG A 88 -9.06 18.61 -2.98
N LYS A 89 -8.17 17.62 -3.16
CA LYS A 89 -7.09 17.69 -4.16
C LYS A 89 -7.47 17.16 -5.55
N TYR A 90 -8.61 16.46 -5.66
CA TYR A 90 -9.11 15.88 -6.92
C TYR A 90 -10.38 16.57 -7.45
N ARG A 91 -10.72 17.73 -6.89
CA ARG A 91 -11.82 18.57 -7.35
C ARG A 91 -11.25 19.93 -7.76
N ASN A 92 -10.73 19.99 -8.98
CA ASN A 92 -10.58 21.16 -9.84
C ASN A 92 -10.14 20.68 -11.23
#